data_AF-A0A7S3NFT7-F1
#
_entry.id   AF-A0A7S3NFT7-F1
#
_cell.length_a   1.000
_cell.length_b   1.000
_cell.length_c   1.000
_cell.angle_alpha   90.00
_cell.angle_beta   90.00
_cell.angle_gamma   90.00
#
_symmetry.space_group_name_H-M   'P 1'
#
loop_
_entity.id
_entity.type
_entity.pdbx_description
1 polymer ?
#
loop_
_entity_poly.entity_id
_entity_poly.type
_entity_poly.pdbx_seq_one_letter_code
_entity_poly.pdbx_strand_id
1 'polypeptide(L)'
;EYLTQAREVISVRKKAGDCTIVVKDVPGDILVAHNTHNVYSIMMRLFKSTNIEWDEYKDFMHTNTMRFSGRYGAIGSKDDFYVLSNGLIVMETSILNFNSSLYSLIK
;
A
#
# COMPACT_ATOMS: atom_id res chain seq x y z
N GLU A 1 24.81 -9.76 16.11
CA GLU A 1 24.55 -8.58 15.26
C GLU A 1 23.22 -8.63 14.53
N TYR A 2 22.94 -9.63 13.68
CA TYR A 2 21.71 -9.70 12.87
C TYR A 2 20.40 -9.63 13.69
N LEU A 3 20.34 -10.34 14.82
CA LEU A 3 19.18 -10.32 15.72
C LEU A 3 19.00 -8.97 16.43
N THR A 4 20.09 -8.26 16.69
CA THR A 4 20.06 -6.91 17.29
C THR A 4 19.52 -5.91 16.28
N GLN A 5 19.98 -6.01 15.03
CA GLN A 5 19.52 -5.19 13.92
C GLN A 5 18.03 -5.43 13.62
N ALA A 6 17.58 -6.69 13.65
CA ALA A 6 16.18 -7.03 13.49
C ALA A 6 15.30 -6.43 14.61
N ARG A 7 15.76 -6.47 15.87
CA ARG A 7 15.05 -5.87 17.01
C ARG A 7 14.97 -4.35 16.90
N GLU A 8 16.04 -3.71 16.45
CA GLU A 8 16.10 -2.27 16.25
C GLU A 8 15.13 -1.82 15.14
N VAL A 9 15.12 -2.51 14.00
CA VAL A 9 14.15 -2.30 12.91
C VAL A 9 12.71 -2.46 13.40
N ILE A 10 12.42 -3.50 14.19
CA ILE A 10 11.08 -3.72 14.78
C ILE A 10 10.70 -2.56 15.71
N SER A 11 11.64 -2.04 16.50
CA SER A 11 11.39 -0.94 17.44
C SER A 11 11.16 0.41 16.73
N VAL A 12 11.87 0.66 15.62
CA VAL A 12 11.68 1.85 14.78
C VAL A 12 10.33 1.77 14.06
N ARG A 13 9.94 0.59 13.59
CA ARG A 13 8.64 0.38 12.94
C ARG A 13 7.46 0.59 13.89
N LYS A 14 7.61 0.30 15.18
CA LYS A 14 6.63 0.66 16.21
C LYS A 14 6.48 2.17 16.46
N LYS A 15 7.45 2.99 16.01
CA LYS A 15 7.46 4.45 16.16
C LYS A 15 7.18 5.23 14.87
N ALA A 16 7.37 4.63 13.71
CA ALA A 16 6.98 5.23 12.44
C ALA A 16 5.45 5.27 12.39
N GLY A 17 4.87 6.46 12.27
CA GLY A 17 3.42 6.64 12.17
C GLY A 17 2.82 5.94 10.95
N ASP A 18 1.51 5.77 10.98
CA ASP A 18 0.75 5.22 9.85
C ASP A 18 0.75 6.20 8.67
N CYS A 19 0.55 5.70 7.45
CA CYS A 19 0.44 6.53 6.24
C CYS A 19 -0.65 7.61 6.40
N THR A 20 -0.55 8.70 5.65
CA THR A 20 -1.60 9.73 5.63
C THR A 20 -2.38 9.69 4.31
N ILE A 21 -3.70 9.70 4.38
CA ILE A 21 -4.59 9.80 3.22
C ILE A 21 -5.38 11.11 3.31
N VAL A 22 -5.56 11.76 2.15
CA VAL A 22 -6.48 12.88 1.98
C VAL A 22 -7.40 12.58 0.80
N VAL A 23 -8.70 12.74 1.01
CA VAL A 23 -9.72 12.77 -0.05
C VAL A 23 -10.41 14.12 0.08
N LYS A 24 -10.36 14.93 -0.98
CA LYS A 24 -10.83 16.31 -0.96
C LYS A 24 -11.69 16.60 -2.17
N ASP A 25 -12.97 16.84 -1.91
CA ASP A 25 -13.90 17.41 -2.88
C ASP A 25 -13.52 18.87 -3.19
N VAL A 26 -13.48 19.19 -4.49
CA VAL A 26 -13.19 20.52 -5.03
C VAL A 26 -14.20 20.83 -6.15
N PRO A 27 -14.40 22.10 -6.54
CA PRO A 27 -15.35 22.42 -7.62
C PRO A 27 -15.02 21.69 -8.92
N GLY A 28 -15.89 20.74 -9.29
CA GLY A 28 -15.78 19.96 -10.53
C GLY A 28 -14.84 18.74 -10.48
N ASP A 29 -14.25 18.40 -9.33
CA ASP A 29 -13.30 17.28 -9.22
C ASP A 29 -13.18 16.73 -7.78
N ILE A 30 -12.55 15.57 -7.64
CA ILE A 30 -12.17 14.98 -6.35
C ILE A 30 -10.66 14.73 -6.36
N LEU A 31 -9.94 15.44 -5.50
CA LEU A 31 -8.51 15.23 -5.31
C LEU A 31 -8.28 14.14 -4.27
N VAL A 32 -7.35 13.24 -4.56
CA VAL A 32 -6.92 12.18 -3.64
C VAL A 32 -5.40 12.16 -3.53
N ALA A 33 -4.91 11.94 -2.31
CA ALA A 33 -3.48 11.88 -2.04
C ALA A 33 -3.18 10.84 -0.96
N HIS A 34 -2.02 10.20 -1.10
CA HIS A 34 -1.45 9.28 -0.12
C HIS A 34 0.00 9.67 0.16
N ASN A 35 0.37 9.70 1.43
CA ASN A 35 1.72 9.93 1.88
C ASN A 35 2.18 8.73 2.72
N THR A 36 3.11 7.95 2.17
CA THR A 36 3.65 6.77 2.83
C THR A 36 4.60 7.15 3.95
N HIS A 37 4.35 6.64 5.16
CA HIS A 37 5.29 6.75 6.27
C HIS A 37 6.01 5.42 6.42
N ASN A 38 7.34 5.44 6.26
CA ASN A 38 8.15 4.23 6.41
C ASN A 38 9.62 4.55 6.68
N VAL A 39 10.44 3.52 6.93
CA VAL A 39 11.88 3.70 7.15
C VAL A 39 12.57 4.21 5.89
N TYR A 40 13.56 5.09 6.04
CA TYR A 40 14.24 5.70 4.90
C TYR A 40 15.04 4.71 4.03
N SER A 41 15.43 3.56 4.59
CA SER A 41 16.14 2.52 3.84
C SER A 41 15.31 1.92 2.69
N ILE A 42 13.99 2.11 2.68
CA ILE A 42 13.12 1.62 1.60
C ILE A 42 12.68 2.71 0.61
N MET A 43 13.45 3.81 0.53
CA MET A 43 13.23 4.91 -0.44
C MET A 43 13.78 4.62 -1.85
N MET A 44 14.19 3.39 -2.15
CA MET A 44 14.41 2.98 -3.54
C MET A 44 13.06 2.73 -4.23
N ARG A 45 12.52 3.77 -4.86
CA ARG A 45 11.15 3.82 -5.39
C ARG A 45 11.09 3.55 -6.88
N LEU A 46 9.95 3.03 -7.31
CA LEU A 46 9.50 3.13 -8.69
C LEU A 46 7.99 3.30 -8.74
N PHE A 47 7.52 3.98 -9.77
CA PHE A 47 6.11 3.99 -10.12
C PHE A 47 5.87 2.92 -11.18
N LYS A 48 4.94 2.00 -10.92
CA LYS A 48 4.67 0.85 -11.78
C LYS A 48 3.40 1.10 -12.57
N SER A 49 3.42 0.72 -13.84
CA SER A 49 2.24 0.62 -14.69
C SER A 49 2.22 -0.78 -15.24
N THR A 50 1.25 -1.58 -14.82
CA THR A 50 1.11 -2.98 -15.26
C THR A 50 -0.21 -3.12 -15.99
N ASN A 51 -0.18 -3.74 -17.16
CA ASN A 51 -1.37 -4.21 -17.87
C ASN A 51 -1.32 -5.74 -17.87
N ILE A 52 -2.33 -6.37 -17.29
CA ILE A 52 -2.45 -7.82 -17.22
C ILE A 52 -3.81 -8.22 -17.78
N GLU A 53 -3.78 -9.05 -18.81
CA GLU A 53 -4.97 -9.66 -19.39
C GLU A 53 -5.12 -11.07 -18.80
N TRP A 54 -6.20 -11.29 -18.07
CA TRP A 54 -6.51 -12.57 -17.43
C TRP A 54 -7.57 -13.29 -18.25
N ASP A 55 -7.14 -14.07 -19.25
CA ASP A 55 -8.06 -14.69 -20.20
C ASP A 55 -9.12 -15.59 -19.54
N GLU A 56 -8.73 -16.33 -18.51
CA GLU A 56 -9.59 -17.23 -17.75
C GLU A 56 -10.57 -16.49 -16.80
N TYR A 57 -10.32 -15.20 -16.53
CA TYR A 57 -11.06 -14.42 -15.53
C TYR A 57 -11.70 -13.16 -16.11
N LYS A 58 -11.85 -13.05 -17.43
CA LYS A 58 -12.41 -11.85 -18.09
C LYS A 58 -13.77 -11.43 -17.55
N ASP A 59 -14.60 -12.41 -17.18
CA ASP A 59 -15.95 -12.14 -16.66
C ASP A 59 -15.95 -11.59 -15.22
N PHE A 60 -14.87 -11.79 -14.47
CA PHE A 60 -14.74 -11.38 -13.06
C PHE A 60 -13.79 -10.21 -12.85
N MET A 61 -12.80 -10.05 -13.73
CA MET A 61 -11.77 -9.03 -13.61
C MET A 61 -12.18 -7.77 -14.37
N HIS A 62 -12.71 -6.80 -13.64
CA HIS A 62 -13.15 -5.52 -14.21
C HIS A 62 -12.02 -4.51 -14.43
N THR A 63 -10.77 -4.86 -14.15
CA THR A 63 -9.59 -3.99 -14.36
C THR A 63 -8.47 -4.78 -15.01
N ASN A 64 -7.83 -4.20 -16.03
CA ASN A 64 -6.67 -4.78 -16.71
C ASN A 64 -5.40 -3.97 -16.45
N THR A 65 -5.51 -2.66 -16.23
CA THR A 65 -4.37 -1.78 -16.02
C THR A 65 -4.38 -1.26 -14.59
N MET A 66 -3.24 -1.37 -13.93
CA MET A 66 -3.01 -0.85 -12.59
C MET A 66 -1.77 0.01 -12.60
N ARG A 67 -1.87 1.22 -12.06
CA ARG A 67 -0.75 2.14 -11.88
C ARG A 67 -0.58 2.43 -10.40
N PHE A 68 0.62 2.24 -9.86
CA PHE A 68 0.82 2.33 -8.42
C PHE A 68 2.24 2.71 -8.01
N SER A 69 2.35 3.38 -6.87
CA SER A 69 3.63 3.61 -6.19
C SER A 69 4.20 2.28 -5.71
N GLY A 70 5.52 2.08 -5.76
CA GLY A 70 6.10 0.84 -5.33
C GLY A 70 7.61 0.87 -5.11
N ARG A 71 8.16 -0.33 -4.92
CA ARG A 71 9.58 -0.61 -4.63
C ARG A 71 10.10 -1.75 -5.48
N TYR A 72 11.43 -1.81 -5.63
CA TYR A 72 12.09 -2.92 -6.31
C TYR A 72 11.80 -4.25 -5.60
N GLY A 73 11.59 -5.32 -6.37
CA GLY A 73 11.30 -6.66 -5.86
C GLY A 73 9.88 -6.88 -5.30
N ALA A 74 9.14 -5.81 -4.96
CA ALA A 74 7.74 -5.94 -4.58
C ALA A 74 6.86 -6.14 -5.84
N ILE A 75 5.93 -7.08 -5.85
CA ILE A 75 4.97 -7.22 -6.96
C ILE A 75 3.84 -6.19 -6.83
N GLY A 76 3.38 -5.93 -5.60
CA GLY A 76 2.42 -4.86 -5.27
C GLY A 76 3.05 -3.55 -4.82
N SER A 77 2.20 -2.61 -4.39
CA SER A 77 2.58 -1.27 -3.93
C SER A 77 3.30 -1.29 -2.58
N LYS A 78 2.67 -1.89 -1.55
CA LYS A 78 3.11 -1.85 -0.13
C LYS A 78 3.06 -0.47 0.52
N ASP A 79 2.90 0.59 -0.25
CA ASP A 79 2.40 1.88 0.21
C ASP A 79 0.88 1.91 0.20
N ASP A 80 0.36 1.27 -0.85
CA ASP A 80 -1.02 1.17 -1.27
C ASP A 80 -1.58 2.53 -1.71
N PHE A 81 -1.19 2.88 -2.93
CA PHE A 81 -1.82 3.90 -3.78
C PHE A 81 -1.91 3.34 -5.21
N TYR A 82 -3.11 2.99 -5.65
CA TYR A 82 -3.38 2.41 -6.97
C TYR A 82 -4.38 3.25 -7.73
N VAL A 83 -4.13 3.44 -9.02
CA VAL A 83 -5.06 3.98 -10.02
C VAL A 83 -5.36 2.87 -11.01
N LEU A 84 -6.62 2.45 -11.07
CA LEU A 84 -7.09 1.31 -11.85
C LEU A 84 -7.81 1.78 -13.12
N SER A 85 -7.75 0.99 -14.21
CA SER A 85 -8.40 1.38 -15.48
C SER A 85 -9.92 1.43 -15.43
N ASN A 86 -10.54 0.83 -14.42
CA ASN A 86 -11.97 0.90 -14.18
C ASN A 86 -12.42 2.18 -13.45
N GLY A 87 -11.53 3.17 -13.28
CA GLY A 87 -11.81 4.45 -12.64
C GLY A 87 -11.72 4.41 -11.10
N LEU A 88 -11.40 3.27 -10.50
CA LEU A 88 -11.19 3.19 -9.06
C LEU A 88 -9.79 3.66 -8.66
N ILE A 89 -9.73 4.33 -7.51
CA ILE A 89 -8.49 4.63 -6.80
C ILE A 89 -8.53 3.89 -5.47
N VAL A 90 -7.47 3.14 -5.16
CA VAL A 90 -7.36 2.34 -3.94
C VAL A 90 -6.20 2.85 -3.10
N MET A 91 -6.49 3.18 -1.84
CA MET A 91 -5.51 3.66 -0.88
C MET A 91 -5.72 3.01 0.49
N GLU A 92 -4.65 2.81 1.25
CA GLU A 92 -4.73 2.29 2.62
C GLU A 92 -3.82 3.07 3.58
N THR A 93 -4.24 3.14 4.85
CA THR A 93 -3.33 3.44 5.95
C THR A 93 -3.49 2.37 7.01
N SER A 94 -2.36 1.86 7.47
CA SER A 94 -2.33 0.76 8.42
C SER A 94 -2.93 1.20 9.74
N ILE A 95 -3.72 0.31 10.34
CA ILE A 95 -4.20 0.45 11.70
C ILE A 95 -3.60 -0.66 12.55
N LEU A 96 -3.24 -0.32 13.78
CA LEU A 96 -2.72 -1.29 14.73
C LEU A 96 -3.86 -2.01 15.45
N ASN A 97 -3.74 -3.34 15.56
CA ASN A 97 -4.57 -4.11 16.48
C ASN A 97 -3.89 -4.16 17.86
N PHE A 98 -4.52 -3.55 18.87
CA PHE A 98 -4.04 -3.61 20.25
C PHE A 98 -4.74 -4.70 21.08
N ASN A 99 -5.77 -5.36 20.54
CA ASN A 99 -6.47 -6.46 21.23
C ASN A 99 -5.80 -7.79 20.91
N SER A 100 -4.96 -8.27 21.83
CA SER A 100 -4.21 -9.53 21.65
C SER A 100 -5.10 -10.76 21.53
N SER A 101 -6.32 -10.75 22.10
CA SER A 101 -7.25 -11.87 21.98
C SER A 101 -7.70 -12.09 20.53
N LEU A 102 -7.76 -11.04 19.70
CA LEU A 102 -8.12 -11.19 18.29
C LEU A 102 -7.04 -11.92 17.47
N TYR A 103 -5.80 -12.02 17.98
CA TYR A 103 -4.75 -12.76 17.28
C TYR A 103 -5.03 -14.26 17.18
N SER A 104 -5.89 -14.82 18.03
CA SER A 104 -6.32 -16.22 17.87
C SER A 104 -7.18 -16.46 16.63
N LEU A 105 -7.68 -15.41 15.97
CA LEU A 105 -8.41 -15.51 14.71
C LEU A 105 -7.49 -15.63 13.49
N ILE A 106 -6.20 -15.30 13.64
CA ILE A 106 -5.18 -15.49 12.60
C ILE A 106 -4.82 -16.98 12.60
N LYS A 107 -5.13 -17.67 11.50
CA LYS A 107 -4.82 -19.09 11.31
C LYS A 107 -3.45 -19.28 10.67
#